data_AF-A0A520E186-F1
#
_entry.id   AF-A0A520E186-F1
#
_cell.length_a   1.000
_cell.length_b   1.000
_cell.length_c   1.000
_cell.angle_alpha   90.00
_cell.angle_beta   90.00
_cell.angle_gamma   90.00
#
_symmetry.space_group_name_H-M   'P 1'
#
loop_
_entity.id
_entity.type
_entity.pdbx_description
1 polymer ?
#
loop_
_entity_poly.entity_id
_entity_poly.type
_entity_poly.pdbx_seq_one_letter_code
_entity_poly.pdbx_strand_id
1 'polypeptide(L)'
;ESVNDKTDNFRASSYQNYQGEKLINRFNAYSYYYLTKAMDSHNVGRNRKSIAEALKLIKANTLVIGIENDFLFPISEQKFLAGHINDAEFASIHSEYGHDGFLIETNALTNIIGNFIKESRNKKIIKLQHTA
;
A
#
# COMPACT_ATOMS: atom_id res chain seq x y z
N GLU A 1 24.55 -9.60 -28.63
CA GLU A 1 23.88 -9.21 -29.89
C GLU A 1 23.53 -7.74 -29.82
N SER A 2 23.74 -6.99 -30.91
CA SER A 2 23.43 -5.56 -31.03
C SER A 2 21.96 -5.32 -30.71
N VAL A 3 21.67 -4.77 -29.53
CA VAL A 3 20.30 -4.46 -29.08
C VAL A 3 19.68 -3.32 -29.89
N ASN A 4 20.50 -2.59 -30.67
CA ASN A 4 20.12 -1.32 -31.27
C ASN A 4 19.18 -1.44 -32.48
N ASP A 5 19.16 -2.58 -33.19
CA ASP A 5 18.30 -2.78 -34.36
C ASP A 5 17.04 -3.60 -34.04
N LYS A 6 16.90 -4.06 -32.79
CA LYS A 6 15.77 -4.88 -32.36
C LYS A 6 14.55 -4.00 -32.13
N THR A 7 13.45 -4.28 -32.83
CA THR A 7 12.19 -3.52 -32.72
C THR A 7 11.04 -4.30 -32.05
N ASP A 8 11.18 -5.61 -31.85
CA ASP A 8 10.16 -6.48 -31.26
C ASP A 8 10.77 -7.60 -30.38
N ASN A 9 9.95 -8.55 -29.90
CA ASN A 9 10.39 -9.76 -29.18
C ASN A 9 11.31 -9.49 -27.98
N PHE A 10 11.07 -8.40 -27.25
CA PHE A 10 11.78 -8.06 -26.03
C PHE A 10 11.38 -8.99 -24.88
N ARG A 11 12.33 -9.32 -24.00
CA ARG A 11 12.07 -10.14 -22.80
C ARG A 11 10.99 -9.55 -21.90
N ALA A 12 10.98 -8.21 -21.76
CA ALA A 12 9.94 -7.51 -21.00
C ALA A 12 8.55 -7.70 -21.62
N SER A 13 8.43 -7.60 -22.94
CA SER A 13 7.16 -7.84 -23.65
C SER A 13 6.69 -9.29 -23.50
N SER A 14 7.59 -10.26 -23.67
CA SER A 14 7.26 -11.68 -23.45
C SER A 14 6.79 -11.96 -22.02
N TYR A 15 7.44 -11.36 -21.01
CA TYR A 15 7.01 -11.46 -19.62
C TYR A 15 5.62 -10.87 -19.40
N GLN A 16 5.35 -9.66 -19.92
CA GLN A 16 4.04 -9.02 -19.80
C GLN A 16 2.94 -9.83 -20.46
N ASN A 17 3.18 -10.38 -21.66
CA ASN A 17 2.22 -11.26 -22.34
C ASN A 17 1.90 -12.50 -21.51
N TYR A 18 2.92 -13.16 -20.97
CA TYR A 18 2.75 -14.34 -20.12
C TYR A 18 1.95 -14.03 -18.84
N GLN A 19 2.23 -12.91 -18.16
CA GLN A 19 1.47 -12.51 -16.98
C GLN A 19 0.02 -12.15 -17.34
N GLY A 20 -0.20 -11.53 -18.51
CA GLY A 20 -1.53 -11.23 -19.04
C GLY A 20 -2.36 -12.49 -19.30
N GLU A 21 -1.80 -13.49 -20.00
CA GLU A 21 -2.45 -14.78 -20.22
C GLU A 21 -2.79 -15.48 -18.89
N LYS A 22 -1.84 -15.48 -17.95
CA LYS A 22 -2.06 -16.04 -16.61
C LYS A 22 -3.19 -15.34 -15.87
N LEU A 23 -3.33 -14.01 -16.01
CA LEU A 23 -4.42 -13.25 -15.39
C LEU A 23 -5.78 -13.60 -16.01
N ILE A 24 -5.88 -13.61 -17.34
CA ILE A 24 -7.14 -13.92 -18.06
C ILE A 24 -7.65 -15.32 -17.68
N ASN A 25 -6.75 -16.29 -17.49
CA ASN A 25 -7.12 -17.66 -17.11
C ASN A 25 -7.61 -17.81 -15.66
N ARG A 26 -7.43 -16.80 -14.80
CA ARG A 26 -7.78 -16.88 -13.36
C ARG A 26 -8.65 -15.74 -12.85
N PHE A 27 -9.07 -14.81 -13.71
CA PHE A 27 -9.85 -13.65 -13.30
C PHE A 27 -10.91 -13.26 -14.31
N ASN A 28 -12.05 -12.78 -13.80
CA ASN A 28 -13.17 -12.37 -14.63
C ASN A 28 -13.04 -10.90 -15.05
N ALA A 29 -13.24 -10.62 -16.33
CA ALA A 29 -13.13 -9.27 -16.89
C ALA A 29 -14.14 -8.27 -16.31
N TYR A 30 -15.38 -8.69 -16.07
CA TYR A 30 -16.39 -7.82 -15.45
C TYR A 30 -16.08 -7.53 -13.98
N SER A 31 -15.57 -8.52 -13.24
CA SER A 31 -15.05 -8.29 -11.89
C SER A 31 -13.91 -7.28 -11.90
N TYR A 32 -12.97 -7.39 -12.85
CA TYR A 32 -11.86 -6.43 -12.99
C TYR A 32 -12.37 -5.02 -13.26
N TYR A 33 -13.36 -4.87 -14.15
CA TYR A 33 -14.02 -3.59 -14.43
C TYR A 33 -14.63 -2.97 -13.17
N TYR A 34 -15.41 -3.73 -12.39
CA TYR A 34 -16.03 -3.17 -11.19
C TYR A 34 -15.04 -2.84 -10.09
N LEU A 35 -13.98 -3.63 -9.92
CA LEU A 35 -12.93 -3.34 -8.95
C LEU A 35 -12.14 -2.07 -9.32
N THR A 36 -11.78 -1.91 -10.59
CA THR A 36 -11.11 -0.69 -11.07
C THR A 36 -12.02 0.54 -10.97
N LYS A 37 -13.32 0.40 -11.25
CA LYS A 37 -14.30 1.47 -10.98
C LYS A 37 -14.40 1.84 -9.50
N ALA A 38 -14.31 0.85 -8.60
CA ALA A 38 -14.27 1.13 -7.17
C ALA A 38 -13.01 1.93 -6.80
N MET A 39 -11.85 1.57 -7.38
CA MET A 39 -10.60 2.33 -7.21
C MET A 39 -10.72 3.76 -7.77
N ASP A 40 -11.25 3.96 -8.98
CA ASP A 40 -11.48 5.30 -9.57
C ASP A 40 -12.36 6.18 -8.66
N SER A 41 -13.32 5.55 -7.97
CA SER A 41 -14.25 6.26 -7.09
C SER A 41 -13.69 6.56 -5.70
N HIS A 42 -12.52 6.01 -5.35
CA HIS A 42 -11.95 6.12 -4.01
C HIS A 42 -11.62 7.58 -3.67
N ASN A 43 -12.29 8.11 -2.65
CA ASN A 43 -12.01 9.43 -2.12
C ASN A 43 -12.50 9.51 -0.68
N VAL A 44 -11.58 9.44 0.29
CA VAL A 44 -11.93 9.54 1.72
C VAL A 44 -12.41 10.93 2.14
N GLY A 45 -12.18 11.98 1.34
CA GLY A 45 -12.71 13.32 1.57
C GLY A 45 -14.14 13.54 1.04
N ARG A 46 -14.70 12.60 0.27
CA ARG A 46 -16.04 12.75 -0.34
C ARG A 46 -17.11 12.98 0.72
N ASN A 47 -17.97 13.99 0.51
CA ASN A 47 -19.01 14.43 1.45
C ASN A 47 -18.46 14.80 2.85
N ARG A 48 -17.18 15.17 2.92
CA ARG A 48 -16.50 15.70 4.11
C ARG A 48 -15.81 17.01 3.70
N LYS A 49 -15.14 17.68 4.64
CA LYS A 49 -14.51 18.99 4.40
C LYS A 49 -13.29 18.91 3.47
N SER A 50 -12.41 17.93 3.69
CA SER A 50 -11.24 17.63 2.85
C SER A 50 -10.71 16.24 3.19
N ILE A 51 -9.73 15.74 2.42
CA ILE A 51 -9.02 14.50 2.75
C ILE A 51 -8.33 14.63 4.12
N ALA A 52 -7.58 15.73 4.34
CA ALA A 52 -6.90 15.99 5.60
C ALA A 52 -7.84 15.98 6.81
N GLU A 53 -9.00 16.62 6.70
CA GLU A 53 -9.98 16.67 7.79
C GLU A 53 -10.68 15.32 7.99
N ALA A 54 -10.86 14.54 6.91
CA ALA A 54 -11.40 13.19 7.02
C ALA A 54 -10.44 12.22 7.72
N LEU A 55 -9.13 12.33 7.46
CA LEU A 55 -8.12 11.48 8.08
C LEU A 55 -8.04 11.67 9.60
N LYS A 56 -8.23 12.90 10.09
CA LYS A 56 -8.32 13.21 11.54
C LYS A 56 -9.48 12.49 12.26
N LEU A 57 -10.48 12.01 11.52
CA LEU A 57 -11.62 11.29 12.10
C LEU A 57 -11.30 9.81 12.39
N ILE A 58 -10.16 9.31 11.92
CA ILE A 58 -9.73 7.93 12.17
C ILE A 58 -9.41 7.79 13.66
N LYS A 59 -10.14 6.89 14.35
CA LYS A 59 -9.97 6.57 15.77
C LYS A 59 -9.16 5.29 16.00
N ALA A 60 -8.88 4.54 14.94
CA ALA A 60 -8.12 3.30 15.03
C ALA A 60 -6.64 3.63 15.30
N ASN A 61 -5.99 2.83 16.14
CA ASN A 61 -4.53 2.86 16.21
C ASN A 61 -3.99 2.47 14.82
N THR A 62 -3.24 3.36 14.19
CA THR A 62 -2.93 3.26 12.76
C THR A 62 -1.42 3.22 12.53
N LEU A 63 -0.99 2.24 11.75
CA LEU A 63 0.34 2.18 11.17
C LEU A 63 0.21 2.37 9.65
N VAL A 64 0.96 3.33 9.10
CA VAL A 64 1.08 3.55 7.68
C VAL A 64 2.46 3.07 7.23
N ILE A 65 2.48 2.12 6.29
CA ILE A 65 3.71 1.61 5.68
C ILE A 65 3.72 2.03 4.21
N GLY A 66 4.82 2.66 3.76
CA GLY A 66 5.04 2.96 2.34
C GLY A 66 6.29 2.28 1.79
N ILE A 67 6.35 2.13 0.47
CA ILE A 67 7.53 1.62 -0.24
C ILE A 67 8.20 2.79 -0.94
N GLU A 68 9.51 2.94 -0.75
CA GLU A 68 10.25 4.14 -1.19
C GLU A 68 10.20 4.38 -2.70
N ASN A 69 10.23 3.30 -3.48
CA ASN A 69 10.25 3.33 -4.94
C ASN A 69 8.89 2.90 -5.56
N ASP A 70 7.78 3.03 -4.81
CA ASP A 70 6.45 2.76 -5.37
C ASP A 70 6.05 3.85 -6.37
N PHE A 71 5.79 3.45 -7.61
CA PHE A 71 5.32 4.35 -8.66
C PHE A 71 3.78 4.50 -8.69
N LEU A 72 3.04 3.52 -8.16
CA LEU A 72 1.58 3.50 -8.20
C LEU A 72 0.99 4.25 -7.00
N PHE A 73 1.59 4.09 -5.82
CA PHE A 73 1.20 4.78 -4.59
C PHE A 73 2.44 5.43 -3.94
N PRO A 74 2.88 6.60 -4.43
CA PRO A 74 4.16 7.19 -4.06
C PRO A 74 4.31 7.51 -2.58
N ILE A 75 5.51 7.32 -2.03
CA ILE A 75 5.84 7.50 -0.59
C ILE A 75 5.36 8.83 0.02
N SER A 76 5.28 9.89 -0.79
CA SER A 76 4.75 11.19 -0.36
C SER A 76 3.29 11.12 0.07
N GLU A 77 2.48 10.28 -0.56
CA GLU A 77 1.08 10.08 -0.22
C GLU A 77 0.93 9.29 1.09
N GLN A 78 1.79 8.30 1.35
CA GLN A 78 1.78 7.61 2.65
C GLN A 78 2.24 8.52 3.80
N LYS A 79 3.24 9.37 3.56
CA LYS A 79 3.62 10.42 4.52
C LYS A 79 2.47 11.41 4.75
N PHE A 80 1.72 11.76 3.71
CA PHE A 80 0.52 12.59 3.84
C PHE A 80 -0.55 11.93 4.71
N LEU A 81 -0.80 10.62 4.53
CA LEU A 81 -1.72 9.87 5.38
C LEU A 81 -1.26 9.89 6.84
N ALA A 82 -0.03 9.48 7.12
CA ALA A 82 0.51 9.43 8.48
C ALA A 82 0.50 10.80 9.17
N GLY A 83 0.80 11.88 8.45
CA GLY A 83 0.80 13.23 9.00
C GLY A 83 -0.58 13.80 9.34
N HIS A 84 -1.67 13.22 8.84
CA HIS A 84 -3.04 13.71 9.05
C HIS A 84 -3.93 12.76 9.84
N ILE A 85 -3.48 11.53 10.10
CA ILE A 85 -4.15 10.60 11.01
C ILE A 85 -3.59 10.83 12.42
N ASN A 86 -4.47 11.04 13.40
CA ASN A 86 -4.04 11.27 14.77
C ASN A 86 -3.30 10.06 15.33
N ASP A 87 -2.14 10.31 15.95
CA ASP A 87 -1.28 9.30 16.57
C ASP A 87 -0.84 8.16 15.64
N ALA A 88 -0.84 8.37 14.31
CA ALA A 88 -0.38 7.36 13.37
C ALA A 88 1.14 7.17 13.43
N GLU A 89 1.57 5.91 13.37
CA GLU A 89 2.96 5.54 13.20
C GLU A 89 3.27 5.40 11.70
N PHE A 90 4.46 5.81 11.27
CA PHE A 90 4.89 5.70 9.89
C PHE A 90 6.16 4.86 9.78
N ALA A 91 6.19 3.96 8.82
CA ALA A 91 7.37 3.22 8.42
C ALA A 91 7.52 3.24 6.90
N SER A 92 8.77 3.20 6.42
CA SER A 92 9.06 2.95 5.01
C SER A 92 9.90 1.69 4.86
N ILE A 93 9.73 1.02 3.72
CA ILE A 93 10.61 -0.06 3.30
C ILE A 93 11.22 0.26 1.94
N HIS A 94 12.47 -0.15 1.77
CA HIS A 94 13.11 -0.18 0.47
C HIS A 94 12.79 -1.50 -0.22
N SER A 95 12.50 -1.46 -1.52
CA SER A 95 12.29 -2.67 -2.33
C SER A 95 12.65 -2.41 -3.78
N GLU A 96 13.38 -3.35 -4.39
CA GLU A 96 13.68 -3.37 -5.82
C GLU A 96 12.46 -3.74 -6.68
N TYR A 97 11.37 -4.18 -6.05
CA TYR A 97 10.15 -4.65 -6.72
C TYR A 97 9.06 -3.55 -6.83
N GLY A 98 9.35 -2.33 -6.38
CA GLY A 98 8.38 -1.23 -6.39
C GLY A 98 7.13 -1.58 -5.58
N HIS A 99 5.94 -1.33 -6.13
CA HIS A 99 4.67 -1.63 -5.46
C HIS A 99 4.61 -3.08 -4.95
N ASP A 100 5.03 -4.05 -5.76
CA ASP A 100 5.00 -5.47 -5.40
C ASP A 100 5.86 -5.81 -4.17
N GLY A 101 6.70 -4.89 -3.69
CA GLY A 101 7.40 -5.02 -2.42
C GLY A 101 6.47 -5.36 -1.24
N PHE A 102 5.19 -4.97 -1.27
CA PHE A 102 4.25 -5.36 -0.20
C PHE A 102 3.94 -6.87 -0.17
N LEU A 103 4.14 -7.58 -1.29
CA LEU A 103 3.99 -9.03 -1.40
C LEU A 103 5.30 -9.78 -1.20
N ILE A 104 6.43 -9.13 -1.46
CA ILE A 104 7.75 -9.77 -1.51
C ILE A 104 8.55 -9.56 -0.21
N GLU A 105 8.54 -8.36 0.36
CA GLU A 105 9.35 -7.96 1.52
C GLU A 105 8.76 -8.45 2.86
N THR A 106 8.34 -9.71 2.89
CA THR A 106 7.55 -10.30 3.98
C THR A 106 8.26 -10.24 5.33
N ASN A 107 9.59 -10.38 5.37
CA ASN A 107 10.37 -10.30 6.61
C ASN A 107 10.35 -8.87 7.21
N ALA A 108 10.57 -7.85 6.39
CA ALA A 108 10.55 -6.46 6.82
C ALA A 108 9.15 -6.08 7.33
N LEU A 109 8.11 -6.41 6.55
CA LEU A 109 6.72 -6.17 6.93
C LEU A 109 6.33 -6.90 8.21
N THR A 110 6.72 -8.17 8.37
CA THR A 110 6.43 -8.97 9.58
C THR A 110 7.01 -8.32 10.82
N ASN A 111 8.25 -7.82 10.75
CA ASN A 111 8.91 -7.15 11.87
C ASN A 111 8.21 -5.83 12.23
N ILE A 112 7.94 -4.98 11.24
CA ILE A 112 7.29 -3.68 11.44
C ILE A 112 5.89 -3.88 12.03
N ILE A 113 5.05 -4.71 11.40
CA ILE A 113 3.69 -5.00 11.85
C ILE A 113 3.70 -5.67 13.23
N GLY A 114 4.61 -6.62 13.45
CA GLY A 114 4.74 -7.33 14.72
C GLY A 114 5.09 -6.40 15.89
N ASN A 115 5.99 -5.44 15.67
CA ASN A 115 6.36 -4.45 16.69
C ASN A 115 5.19 -3.52 17.01
N PHE A 116 4.52 -2.99 15.98
CA PHE A 116 3.33 -2.14 16.15
C PHE A 116 2.22 -2.83 16.96
N ILE A 117 1.94 -4.11 16.66
CA ILE A 117 0.93 -4.89 17.40
C ILE A 117 1.34 -5.09 18.87
N LYS A 118 2.62 -5.39 19.14
CA LYS A 118 3.14 -5.56 20.52
C LYS A 118 3.04 -4.26 21.31
N GLU A 119 3.48 -3.14 20.74
CA GLU A 119 3.43 -1.83 21.41
C GLU A 119 2.00 -1.37 21.64
N SER A 120 1.09 -1.61 20.68
CA SER A 120 -0.33 -1.30 20.84
C SER A 120 -0.96 -2.04 22.03
N ARG A 121 -0.57 -3.30 22.27
CA ARG A 121 -1.04 -4.06 23.44
C ARG A 121 -0.53 -3.43 24.74
N ASN A 122 0.74 -3.05 24.79
CA ASN A 122 1.34 -2.42 25.97
C ASN A 122 0.70 -1.06 26.27
N LYS A 123 0.48 -0.19 25.27
CA LYS A 123 -0.23 1.09 25.41
C LYS A 123 -1.63 0.90 26.01
N LYS A 124 -2.36 -0.15 25.59
CA LYS A 124 -3.70 -0.47 26.13
C LYS A 124 -3.66 -0.94 27.58
N ILE A 125 -2.69 -1.77 27.96
CA ILE A 125 -2.49 -2.25 29.34
C ILE A 125 -2.20 -1.07 30.28
N ILE A 126 -1.26 -0.21 29.91
CA ILE A 126 -0.91 0.98 30.70
C ILE A 126 -2.12 1.90 30.88
N LYS A 127 -2.88 2.16 29.80
CA LYS A 127 -4.06 3.01 29.86
C LYS A 127 -5.12 2.45 30.82
N LEU A 128 -5.34 1.14 30.84
CA LEU A 128 -6.27 0.49 31.78
C LEU A 128 -5.81 0.65 33.24
N GLN A 129 -4.52 0.52 33.51
CA GLN A 129 -3.95 0.66 34.86
C GLN A 129 -4.04 2.09 35.41
N HIS A 130 -4.04 3.12 34.57
CA HIS A 130 -4.20 4.51 35.01
C HIS A 130 -5.66 4.96 35.22
N THR A 131 -6.63 4.20 34.69
CA THR A 131 -8.07 4.47 34.85
C THR A 131 -8.74 3.61 35.93
N ALA A 132 -8.01 2.68 36.55
CA ALA A 132 -8.46 1.88 37.69
C ALA A 132 -7.93 2.49 39.00
#